data_AF-A0AAV5URL9-F1
#
_entry.id   AF-A0AAV5URL9-F1
#
_cell.length_a   1.000
_cell.length_b   1.000
_cell.length_c   1.000
_cell.angle_alpha   90.00
_cell.angle_beta   90.00
_cell.angle_gamma   90.00
#
_symmetry.space_group_name_H-M   'P 1'
#
loop_
_entity.id
_entity.type
_entity.pdbx_description
1 polymer ?
#
loop_
_entity_poly.entity_id
_entity_poly.type
_entity_poly.pdbx_seq_one_letter_code
_entity_poly.pdbx_strand_id
1 'polypeptide(L)'
;ERKVEMRGLWLLLLTLVPLTTGIDKYVHMDLKGAPPRPDYFKKSLALFSKLGAKGVVIEWEDMFPLTGILSTASHGNAYSKADVLGILEYANRVNLTVIPLVQTFGHAEWLLKTALFEPLRENENYTNVFCIGNPATKDILSDLLSQIAQLHTAISPMPFFHIGADEALIKPGQCPEDLEMMEELGTNDTKVLVYHHLRTVSKLIQDEFPETKILAWFDEFKYQDAEVIRNFELDKRITPVVWKYNPSDLEQYLPDDMWSSLAEAFPTAWGGSAFKGADGSARIDNRIVPYMSNNQQWRIQLDLHADRFNRSIEAVIVTGWQRYDHFTGMCELLPSSMTSLALSMLMLENGNVTTEDAAAISTVLSCPNTTTIVNLIAGNDTCRYEGYKVRDSVKQIIAYMKNFDDYTWIHNLENGWFGRTAQDRHYSSRYYMESLFGQYKKYLRNANKMKQDIIKNFNVIYFPDTASEFLFDRVDSFTQKLARGLDDLSRIIDRRSFPVRPIF
;
A
#
# COMPACT_ATOMS: atom_id res chain seq x y z
N GLU A 1 4.54 -27.93 -1.71
CA GLU A 1 3.79 -26.73 -1.26
C GLU A 1 2.96 -26.95 0.01
N ARG A 2 2.13 -28.01 0.16
CA ARG A 2 1.35 -28.26 1.41
C ARG A 2 2.12 -28.52 2.71
N LYS A 3 3.44 -28.78 2.67
CA LYS A 3 4.26 -28.99 3.88
C LYS A 3 4.80 -27.69 4.50
N VAL A 4 4.73 -26.57 3.79
CA VAL A 4 5.17 -25.25 4.29
C VAL A 4 4.04 -24.55 5.06
N GLU A 5 2.78 -24.68 4.61
CA GLU A 5 1.60 -24.12 5.31
C GLU A 5 1.39 -24.71 6.71
N MET A 6 1.62 -26.01 6.91
CA MET A 6 1.48 -26.61 8.25
C MET A 6 2.58 -26.18 9.23
N ARG A 7 3.76 -25.76 8.76
CA ARG A 7 4.80 -25.24 9.66
C ARG A 7 4.47 -23.83 10.17
N GLY A 8 3.79 -23.02 9.35
CA GLY A 8 3.31 -21.68 9.76
C GLY A 8 2.27 -21.73 10.87
N LEU A 9 1.39 -22.74 10.89
CA LEU A 9 0.40 -22.92 11.96
C LEU A 9 1.01 -23.31 13.32
N TRP A 10 2.14 -24.02 13.32
CA TRP A 10 2.80 -24.44 14.58
C TRP A 10 3.71 -23.36 15.17
N LEU A 11 4.18 -22.40 14.37
CA LEU A 11 4.97 -21.25 14.84
C LEU A 11 4.11 -20.18 15.55
N LEU A 12 2.79 -20.19 15.37
CA LEU A 12 1.86 -19.27 16.04
C LEU A 12 1.63 -19.60 17.53
N LEU A 13 2.22 -20.68 18.07
CA LEU A 13 1.93 -21.20 19.43
C LEU A 13 3.11 -21.15 20.42
N LEU A 14 4.24 -20.54 20.08
CA LEU A 14 5.41 -20.54 20.96
C LEU A 14 6.07 -19.16 21.05
N THR A 15 5.69 -18.39 22.07
CA THR A 15 6.58 -17.70 23.03
C THR A 15 5.72 -16.95 24.05
N LEU A 16 5.66 -17.48 25.27
CA LEU A 16 5.12 -16.83 26.47
C LEU A 16 6.18 -15.88 27.03
N VAL A 17 6.38 -14.72 26.38
CA VAL A 17 7.00 -13.57 27.07
C VAL A 17 5.85 -12.81 27.75
N PRO A 18 5.93 -12.50 29.05
CA PRO A 18 4.88 -11.71 29.71
C PRO A 18 4.76 -10.35 29.01
N LEU A 19 3.58 -10.07 28.47
CA LEU A 19 3.26 -8.83 27.75
C LEU A 19 3.20 -7.68 28.77
N THR A 20 4.07 -6.69 28.67
CA THR A 20 4.23 -5.66 29.72
C THR A 20 3.46 -4.36 29.45
N THR A 21 3.12 -4.02 28.21
CA THR A 21 2.36 -2.80 27.85
C THR A 21 1.49 -2.99 26.59
N GLY A 22 0.40 -2.23 26.51
CA GLY A 22 -0.40 -2.09 25.28
C GLY A 22 0.22 -1.03 24.37
N ILE A 23 0.09 -1.19 23.06
CA ILE A 23 0.70 -0.29 22.07
C ILE A 23 -0.34 0.51 21.27
N ASP A 24 -0.09 1.81 21.12
CA ASP A 24 -0.92 2.65 20.26
C ASP A 24 -0.74 2.22 18.79
N LYS A 25 -1.86 1.93 18.11
CA LYS A 25 -1.90 1.45 16.72
C LYS A 25 -2.56 2.48 15.83
N TYR A 26 -1.88 2.86 14.76
CA TYR A 26 -2.40 3.79 13.75
C TYR A 26 -2.59 3.07 12.43
N VAL A 27 -3.79 3.15 11.85
CA VAL A 27 -4.05 2.52 10.54
C VAL A 27 -3.62 3.46 9.43
N HIS A 28 -2.77 2.98 8.53
CA HIS A 28 -2.36 3.75 7.35
C HIS A 28 -3.39 3.67 6.23
N MET A 29 -3.71 4.81 5.64
CA MET A 29 -4.50 4.95 4.42
C MET A 29 -3.65 5.61 3.34
N ASP A 30 -3.18 4.79 2.41
CA ASP A 30 -2.58 5.22 1.15
C ASP A 30 -3.71 5.56 0.16
N LEU A 31 -3.77 6.82 -0.28
CA LEU A 31 -4.79 7.33 -1.19
C LEU A 31 -4.39 7.31 -2.66
N LYS A 32 -3.19 6.81 -2.96
CA LYS A 32 -2.63 6.69 -4.31
C LYS A 32 -3.43 5.70 -5.18
N GLY A 33 -4.35 6.24 -5.97
CA GLY A 33 -5.03 5.57 -7.08
C GLY A 33 -6.33 4.80 -6.78
N ALA A 34 -6.52 4.23 -5.58
CA ALA A 34 -7.84 3.72 -5.15
C ALA A 34 -8.44 4.51 -3.98
N PRO A 35 -8.54 5.85 -4.05
CA PRO A 35 -9.06 6.66 -2.97
C PRO A 35 -10.56 6.36 -2.76
N PRO A 36 -11.00 6.06 -1.53
CA PRO A 36 -12.41 5.83 -1.28
C PRO A 36 -13.23 7.12 -1.32
N ARG A 37 -14.49 7.04 -1.76
CA ARG A 37 -15.40 8.19 -1.67
C ARG A 37 -15.53 8.68 -0.22
N PRO A 38 -15.75 9.98 0.03
CA PRO A 38 -15.78 10.55 1.38
C PRO A 38 -16.72 9.79 2.35
N ASP A 39 -17.90 9.36 1.89
CA ASP A 39 -18.84 8.61 2.72
C ASP A 39 -18.31 7.23 3.13
N TYR A 40 -17.62 6.53 2.22
CA TYR A 40 -16.99 5.26 2.54
C TYR A 40 -15.76 5.45 3.41
N PHE A 41 -14.96 6.48 3.16
CA PHE A 41 -13.81 6.85 3.99
C PHE A 41 -14.24 6.97 5.46
N LYS A 42 -15.30 7.73 5.76
CA LYS A 42 -15.87 7.89 7.11
C LYS A 42 -16.31 6.56 7.72
N LYS A 43 -16.91 5.67 6.91
CA LYS A 43 -17.28 4.31 7.37
C LYS A 43 -16.05 3.47 7.71
N SER A 44 -14.97 3.57 6.94
CA SER A 44 -13.69 2.92 7.24
C SER A 44 -13.11 3.43 8.56
N LEU A 45 -13.12 4.74 8.82
CA LEU A 45 -12.69 5.31 10.11
C LEU A 45 -13.47 4.74 11.29
N ALA A 46 -14.80 4.66 11.17
CA ALA A 46 -15.62 4.05 12.22
C ALA A 46 -15.26 2.58 12.47
N LEU A 47 -14.87 1.85 11.42
CA LEU A 47 -14.43 0.46 11.54
C LEU A 47 -13.06 0.38 12.23
N PHE A 48 -12.12 1.25 11.87
CA PHE A 48 -10.78 1.28 12.50
C PHE A 48 -10.87 1.58 13.99
N SER A 49 -11.71 2.54 14.38
CA SER A 49 -12.00 2.85 15.79
C SER A 49 -12.56 1.61 16.53
N LYS A 50 -13.51 0.89 15.93
CA LYS A 50 -14.06 -0.36 16.50
C LYS A 50 -13.04 -1.50 16.60
N LEU A 51 -12.00 -1.48 15.75
CA LEU A 51 -10.87 -2.43 15.79
C LEU A 51 -9.78 -2.00 16.79
N GLY A 52 -9.98 -0.92 17.54
CA GLY A 52 -9.05 -0.45 18.57
C GLY A 52 -7.89 0.38 18.03
N ALA A 53 -8.04 1.03 16.86
CA ALA A 53 -7.06 1.99 16.40
C ALA A 53 -7.07 3.25 17.28
N LYS A 54 -5.88 3.76 17.62
CA LYS A 54 -5.69 5.06 18.28
C LYS A 54 -5.89 6.22 17.31
N GLY A 55 -5.56 5.99 16.05
CA GLY A 55 -5.60 7.01 15.01
C GLY A 55 -5.41 6.44 13.63
N VAL A 56 -5.26 7.33 12.66
CA VAL A 56 -5.02 7.02 11.26
C VAL A 56 -3.90 7.89 10.71
N VAL A 57 -3.09 7.30 9.84
CA VAL A 57 -2.10 8.03 9.04
C VAL A 57 -2.68 8.12 7.64
N ILE A 58 -2.85 9.32 7.11
CA ILE A 58 -3.43 9.54 5.77
C ILE A 58 -2.34 10.08 4.86
N GLU A 59 -1.89 9.26 3.94
CA GLU A 59 -1.00 9.67 2.85
C GLU A 59 -1.84 10.29 1.74
N TRP A 60 -1.75 11.62 1.64
CA TRP A 60 -2.65 12.41 0.81
C TRP A 60 -2.22 12.51 -0.65
N GLU A 61 -0.92 12.71 -0.90
CA GLU A 61 -0.33 12.96 -2.22
C GLU A 61 -1.22 13.85 -3.13
N ASP A 62 -1.61 13.36 -4.30
CA ASP A 62 -2.38 14.08 -5.31
C ASP A 62 -3.88 14.14 -5.03
N MET A 63 -4.38 13.47 -3.99
CA MET A 63 -5.79 13.49 -3.60
C MET A 63 -6.17 14.65 -2.67
N PHE A 64 -5.20 15.44 -2.22
CA PHE A 64 -5.45 16.65 -1.44
C PHE A 64 -5.97 17.80 -2.33
N PRO A 65 -6.89 18.67 -1.83
CA PRO A 65 -7.36 19.88 -2.53
C PRO A 65 -6.29 20.98 -2.55
N LEU A 66 -5.17 20.73 -3.25
CA LEU A 66 -4.10 21.69 -3.41
C LEU A 66 -4.57 22.91 -4.20
N THR A 67 -4.00 24.07 -3.87
CA THR A 67 -4.30 25.36 -4.50
C THR A 67 -3.03 25.98 -5.08
N GLY A 68 -3.17 27.07 -5.85
CA GLY A 68 -2.04 27.73 -6.48
C GLY A 68 -1.37 26.84 -7.53
N ILE A 69 -0.04 26.89 -7.60
CA ILE A 69 0.73 26.11 -8.58
C ILE A 69 0.60 24.61 -8.35
N LEU A 70 0.51 24.17 -7.08
CA LEU A 70 0.35 22.76 -6.69
C LEU A 70 -0.96 22.13 -7.20
N SER A 71 -1.99 22.94 -7.48
CA SER A 71 -3.27 22.43 -8.01
C SER A 71 -3.15 21.74 -9.36
N THR A 72 -2.08 22.00 -10.12
CA THR A 72 -1.84 21.32 -11.41
C THR A 72 -1.42 19.86 -11.25
N ALA A 73 -1.00 19.46 -10.04
CA ALA A 73 -0.66 18.09 -9.71
C ALA A 73 -1.78 17.34 -8.98
N SER A 74 -2.86 18.03 -8.60
CA SER A 74 -4.02 17.37 -7.99
C SER A 74 -4.69 16.42 -8.98
N HIS A 75 -5.07 15.26 -8.46
CA HIS A 75 -5.84 14.27 -9.18
C HIS A 75 -7.20 14.84 -9.61
N GLY A 76 -7.73 14.41 -10.76
CA GLY A 76 -9.02 14.91 -11.27
C GLY A 76 -10.23 14.61 -10.37
N ASN A 77 -10.08 13.61 -9.48
CA ASN A 77 -11.05 13.26 -8.44
C ASN A 77 -10.57 13.64 -7.03
N ALA A 78 -9.58 14.54 -6.89
CA ALA A 78 -9.10 15.02 -5.59
C ALA A 78 -10.26 15.48 -4.72
N TYR A 79 -10.16 15.22 -3.41
CA TYR A 79 -11.21 15.62 -2.47
C TYR A 79 -11.35 17.13 -2.46
N SER A 80 -12.57 17.64 -2.25
CA SER A 80 -12.74 19.06 -1.99
C SER A 80 -12.28 19.42 -0.57
N LYS A 81 -12.06 20.71 -0.29
CA LYS A 81 -11.78 21.18 1.08
C LYS A 81 -12.87 20.75 2.07
N ALA A 82 -14.14 20.76 1.64
CA ALA A 82 -15.26 20.32 2.46
C ALA A 82 -15.23 18.81 2.74
N ASP A 83 -14.79 18.00 1.77
CA ASP A 83 -14.62 16.56 1.97
C ASP A 83 -13.52 16.27 3.00
N VAL A 84 -12.36 16.92 2.88
CA VAL A 84 -11.25 16.78 3.83
C VAL A 84 -11.69 17.18 5.24
N LEU A 85 -12.28 18.37 5.41
CA LEU A 85 -12.79 18.82 6.71
C LEU A 85 -13.83 17.84 7.27
N GLY A 86 -14.76 17.36 6.45
CA GLY A 86 -15.75 16.38 6.87
C GLY A 86 -15.15 15.02 7.26
N ILE A 87 -14.04 14.61 6.67
CA ILE A 87 -13.29 13.40 7.06
C ILE A 87 -12.61 13.62 8.42
N LEU A 88 -11.94 14.76 8.61
CA LEU A 88 -11.26 15.13 9.86
C LEU A 88 -12.25 15.26 11.03
N GLU A 89 -13.38 15.94 10.83
CA GLU A 89 -14.47 16.04 11.81
C GLU A 89 -15.00 14.67 12.21
N TYR A 90 -15.17 13.78 11.23
CA TYR A 90 -15.65 12.43 11.50
C TYR A 90 -14.61 11.62 12.29
N ALA A 91 -13.33 11.71 11.94
CA ALA A 91 -12.23 11.06 12.65
C ALA A 91 -12.20 11.47 14.12
N ASN A 92 -12.26 12.78 14.39
CA ASN A 92 -12.32 13.32 15.75
C ASN A 92 -13.56 12.81 16.51
N ARG A 93 -14.73 12.76 15.86
CA ARG A 93 -15.97 12.23 16.46
C ARG A 93 -15.88 10.76 16.84
N VAL A 94 -15.10 9.95 16.13
CA VAL A 94 -14.85 8.54 16.46
C VAL A 94 -13.56 8.32 17.26
N ASN A 95 -13.03 9.40 17.86
CA ASN A 95 -11.83 9.43 18.71
C ASN A 95 -10.57 8.90 18.03
N LEU A 96 -10.40 9.16 16.73
CA LEU A 96 -9.18 8.86 15.99
C LEU A 96 -8.34 10.12 15.79
N THR A 97 -7.11 10.08 16.26
CA THR A 97 -6.10 11.08 15.90
C THR A 97 -5.74 10.92 14.42
N VAL A 98 -5.75 12.00 13.66
CA VAL A 98 -5.33 11.99 12.25
C VAL A 98 -3.91 12.52 12.13
N ILE A 99 -3.07 11.79 11.41
CA ILE A 99 -1.69 12.18 11.08
C ILE A 99 -1.62 12.34 9.56
N PRO A 100 -1.41 13.56 9.03
CA PRO A 100 -1.13 13.72 7.60
C PRO A 100 0.23 13.12 7.27
N LEU A 101 0.31 12.43 6.12
CA LEU A 101 1.55 11.99 5.50
C LEU A 101 1.66 12.61 4.10
N VAL A 102 2.82 13.17 3.80
CA VAL A 102 3.18 13.61 2.44
C VAL A 102 4.66 13.36 2.18
N GLN A 103 5.00 13.01 0.95
CA GLN A 103 6.36 12.75 0.52
C GLN A 103 7.11 14.06 0.24
N THR A 104 8.23 14.26 0.95
CA THR A 104 9.03 15.49 0.88
C THR A 104 10.47 15.26 0.41
N PHE A 105 10.83 14.03 0.05
CA PHE A 105 12.19 13.69 -0.39
C PHE A 105 12.17 12.63 -1.51
N GLY A 106 12.06 11.34 -1.15
CA GLY A 106 11.76 10.25 -2.09
C GLY A 106 10.26 10.16 -2.40
N HIS A 107 9.87 9.18 -3.22
CA HIS A 107 8.48 8.94 -3.65
C HIS A 107 7.78 10.20 -4.20
N ALA A 108 8.53 11.08 -4.85
CA ALA A 108 8.07 12.37 -5.34
C ALA A 108 7.41 12.29 -6.73
N GLU A 109 7.23 11.08 -7.31
CA GLU A 109 6.72 10.87 -8.67
C GLU A 109 5.34 11.46 -8.86
N TRP A 110 4.53 11.52 -7.80
CA TRP A 110 3.20 12.11 -7.83
C TRP A 110 3.22 13.56 -8.34
N LEU A 111 4.26 14.31 -7.99
CA LEU A 111 4.47 15.71 -8.38
C LEU A 111 5.44 15.82 -9.57
N LEU A 112 6.61 15.18 -9.45
CA LEU A 112 7.74 15.33 -10.37
C LEU A 112 7.49 14.70 -11.74
N LYS A 113 6.48 13.84 -11.92
CA LYS A 113 6.08 13.33 -13.25
C LYS A 113 5.49 14.40 -14.17
N THR A 114 5.04 15.53 -13.61
CA THR A 114 4.40 16.60 -14.39
C THR A 114 5.45 17.56 -14.98
N ALA A 115 5.15 18.13 -16.13
CA ALA A 115 6.09 19.02 -16.83
C ALA A 115 6.46 20.29 -16.04
N LEU A 116 5.58 20.75 -15.14
CA LEU A 116 5.81 21.96 -14.37
C LEU A 116 6.84 21.77 -13.25
N PHE A 117 6.88 20.58 -12.65
CA PHE A 117 7.76 20.25 -11.53
C PHE A 117 8.96 19.38 -11.95
N GLU A 118 9.08 19.05 -13.24
CA GLU A 118 10.22 18.32 -13.80
C GLU A 118 11.59 18.96 -13.48
N PRO A 119 11.75 20.30 -13.50
CA PRO A 119 13.01 20.93 -13.12
C PRO A 119 13.42 20.76 -11.64
N LEU A 120 12.53 20.24 -10.79
CA LEU A 120 12.81 20.00 -9.37
C LEU A 120 13.35 18.59 -9.09
N ARG A 121 13.61 17.79 -10.12
CA ARG A 121 14.16 16.43 -9.97
C ARG A 121 15.63 16.48 -9.63
N GLU A 122 16.05 15.54 -8.78
CA GLU A 122 17.48 15.28 -8.50
C GLU A 122 18.26 14.89 -9.76
N ASN A 123 17.61 14.13 -10.64
CA ASN A 123 18.14 13.71 -11.91
C ASN A 123 17.03 13.82 -12.95
N GLU A 124 17.29 14.51 -14.07
CA GLU A 124 16.31 14.77 -15.13
C GLU A 124 15.56 13.51 -15.61
N ASN A 125 16.22 12.36 -15.58
CA ASN A 125 15.68 11.09 -16.08
C ASN A 125 14.74 10.38 -15.08
N TYR A 126 14.76 10.76 -13.80
CA TYR A 126 14.08 10.02 -12.74
C TYR A 126 13.17 10.92 -11.91
N THR A 127 11.95 10.44 -11.67
CA THR A 127 10.89 11.21 -11.00
C THR A 127 10.81 10.97 -9.49
N ASN A 128 11.74 10.20 -8.91
CA ASN A 128 11.61 9.69 -7.53
C ASN A 128 12.05 10.68 -6.45
N VAL A 129 13.10 11.47 -6.70
CA VAL A 129 13.77 12.28 -5.67
C VAL A 129 13.79 13.75 -6.10
N PHE A 130 13.47 14.63 -5.16
CA PHE A 130 13.64 16.08 -5.33
C PHE A 130 15.12 16.46 -5.34
N CYS A 131 15.48 17.46 -6.15
CA CYS A 131 16.72 18.22 -5.97
C CYS A 131 16.56 19.11 -4.73
N ILE A 132 17.16 18.71 -3.61
CA ILE A 132 16.87 19.25 -2.27
C ILE A 132 17.65 20.53 -1.94
N GLY A 133 18.71 20.83 -2.69
CA GLY A 133 19.43 22.10 -2.69
C GLY A 133 18.70 23.20 -3.47
N ASN A 134 17.76 22.84 -4.35
CA ASN A 134 17.03 23.82 -5.16
C ASN A 134 16.08 24.68 -4.30
N PRO A 135 16.22 26.02 -4.28
CA PRO A 135 15.34 26.90 -3.52
C PRO A 135 13.85 26.76 -3.90
N ALA A 136 13.55 26.49 -5.17
CA ALA A 136 12.19 26.29 -5.65
C ALA A 136 11.57 25.01 -5.06
N THR A 137 12.35 23.95 -4.83
CA THR A 137 11.90 22.75 -4.11
C THR A 137 11.43 23.14 -2.71
N LYS A 138 12.23 23.94 -1.99
CA LYS A 138 11.87 24.42 -0.64
C LYS A 138 10.58 25.24 -0.64
N ASP A 139 10.41 26.15 -1.60
CA ASP A 139 9.20 26.98 -1.71
C ASP A 139 7.95 26.13 -1.96
N ILE A 140 8.05 25.15 -2.87
CA ILE A 140 6.98 24.20 -3.18
C ILE A 140 6.62 23.34 -1.96
N LEU A 141 7.61 22.82 -1.25
CA LEU A 141 7.38 22.04 -0.03
C LEU A 141 6.80 22.91 1.09
N SER A 142 7.23 24.16 1.23
CA SER A 142 6.67 25.10 2.20
C SER A 142 5.18 25.35 1.95
N ASP A 143 4.78 25.60 0.70
CA ASP A 143 3.37 25.79 0.33
C ASP A 143 2.55 24.51 0.57
N LEU A 144 3.07 23.35 0.14
CA LEU A 144 2.43 22.05 0.32
C LEU A 144 2.17 21.73 1.80
N LEU A 145 3.20 21.85 2.63
CA LEU A 145 3.12 21.53 4.06
C LEU A 145 2.16 22.48 4.79
N SER A 146 2.22 23.78 4.48
CA SER A 146 1.32 24.78 5.09
C SER A 146 -0.14 24.52 4.71
N GLN A 147 -0.45 24.24 3.44
CA GLN A 147 -1.82 23.93 3.00
C GLN A 147 -2.39 22.70 3.72
N ILE A 148 -1.60 21.65 3.91
CA ILE A 148 -2.03 20.44 4.62
C ILE A 148 -2.21 20.72 6.11
N ALA A 149 -1.21 21.32 6.76
CA ALA A 149 -1.23 21.60 8.19
C ALA A 149 -2.39 22.52 8.59
N GLN A 150 -2.70 23.54 7.78
CA GLN A 150 -3.84 24.44 8.03
C GLN A 150 -5.19 23.72 8.04
N LEU A 151 -5.44 22.77 7.13
CA LEU A 151 -6.70 22.00 7.16
C LEU A 151 -6.75 21.03 8.33
N HIS A 152 -5.64 20.36 8.67
CA HIS A 152 -5.60 19.40 9.78
C HIS A 152 -5.80 20.07 11.14
N THR A 153 -5.27 21.28 11.31
CA THR A 153 -5.39 22.05 12.55
C THR A 153 -6.72 22.80 12.69
N ALA A 154 -7.54 22.86 11.63
CA ALA A 154 -8.83 23.53 11.66
C ALA A 154 -9.87 22.85 12.57
N ILE A 155 -9.74 21.54 12.79
CA ILE A 155 -10.73 20.71 13.50
C ILE A 155 -10.21 20.23 14.87
N SER A 156 -8.96 19.78 14.92
CA SER A 156 -8.34 19.21 16.12
C SER A 156 -6.84 19.53 16.16
N PRO A 157 -6.19 19.45 17.34
CA PRO A 157 -4.75 19.52 17.40
C PRO A 157 -4.10 18.50 16.45
N MET A 158 -2.99 18.89 15.83
CA MET A 158 -2.18 18.03 14.97
C MET A 158 -0.91 17.62 15.73
N PRO A 159 -0.96 16.60 16.60
CA PRO A 159 0.18 16.22 17.43
C PRO A 159 1.35 15.66 16.63
N PHE A 160 1.08 15.10 15.44
CA PHE A 160 2.08 14.51 14.57
C PHE A 160 1.85 14.92 13.12
N PHE A 161 2.94 15.02 12.36
CA PHE A 161 2.93 15.17 10.91
C PHE A 161 4.01 14.27 10.32
N HIS A 162 3.68 13.45 9.32
CA HIS A 162 4.62 12.52 8.69
C HIS A 162 5.15 13.10 7.37
N ILE A 163 6.46 13.28 7.25
CA ILE A 163 7.10 13.93 6.08
C ILE A 163 7.62 12.93 5.04
N GLY A 164 7.36 11.65 5.24
CA GLY A 164 7.76 10.56 4.34
C GLY A 164 9.25 10.30 4.50
N ALA A 165 10.01 10.55 3.43
CA ALA A 165 11.48 10.43 3.35
C ALA A 165 12.00 8.98 3.33
N ASP A 166 11.21 8.07 2.78
CA ASP A 166 11.62 6.70 2.45
C ASP A 166 12.12 6.58 1.01
N GLU A 167 12.88 5.51 0.77
CA GLU A 167 13.22 4.98 -0.55
C GLU A 167 13.64 6.04 -1.59
N ALA A 168 14.55 6.94 -1.21
CA ALA A 168 15.23 7.82 -2.17
C ALA A 168 16.15 6.98 -3.07
N LEU A 169 15.58 6.45 -4.16
CA LEU A 169 16.25 5.51 -5.07
C LEU A 169 17.38 6.17 -5.86
N ILE A 170 17.33 7.50 -5.98
CA ILE A 170 18.36 8.31 -6.62
C ILE A 170 19.18 9.01 -5.54
N LYS A 171 20.50 8.84 -5.60
CA LYS A 171 21.41 9.48 -4.64
C LYS A 171 21.36 11.01 -4.82
N PRO A 172 21.13 11.80 -3.77
CA PRO A 172 21.24 13.26 -3.83
C PRO A 172 22.69 13.71 -4.10
N GLY A 173 22.90 14.98 -4.45
CA GLY A 173 24.23 15.49 -4.81
C GLY A 173 24.59 15.37 -6.30
N GLN A 174 23.61 15.26 -7.19
CA GLN A 174 23.77 15.17 -8.65
C GLN A 174 23.30 16.44 -9.36
N CYS A 175 22.22 17.08 -8.90
CA CYS A 175 21.75 18.33 -9.51
C CYS A 175 22.71 19.50 -9.18
N PRO A 176 22.80 20.53 -10.05
CA PRO A 176 23.68 21.67 -9.82
C PRO A 176 23.45 22.38 -8.48
N GLU A 177 22.19 22.53 -8.07
CA GLU A 177 21.82 23.21 -6.83
C GLU A 177 22.20 22.40 -5.58
N ASP A 178 22.18 21.06 -5.65
CA ASP A 178 22.70 20.21 -4.57
C ASP A 178 24.21 20.38 -4.41
N LEU A 179 24.95 20.46 -5.53
CA LEU A 179 26.40 20.67 -5.51
C LEU A 179 26.76 22.02 -4.89
N GLU A 180 26.05 23.09 -5.26
CA GLU A 180 26.21 24.42 -4.66
C GLU A 180 25.91 24.40 -3.15
N MET A 181 24.80 23.76 -2.73
CA MET A 181 24.45 23.63 -1.31
C MET A 181 25.50 22.83 -0.52
N MET A 182 26.08 21.80 -1.11
CA MET A 182 27.15 21.02 -0.49
C MET A 182 28.44 21.85 -0.30
N GLU A 183 28.77 22.71 -1.26
CA GLU A 183 29.87 23.68 -1.13
C GLU A 183 29.61 24.68 0.01
N GLU A 184 28.39 25.21 0.12
CA GLU A 184 27.98 26.12 1.22
C GLU A 184 28.06 25.46 2.60
N LEU A 185 27.65 24.19 2.69
CA LEU A 185 27.75 23.38 3.91
C LEU A 185 29.19 22.91 4.20
N GLY A 186 30.12 23.14 3.27
CA GLY A 186 31.52 22.72 3.40
C GLY A 186 31.70 21.20 3.49
N THR A 187 30.85 20.43 2.78
CA THR A 187 30.81 18.97 2.86
C THR A 187 30.79 18.32 1.49
N ASN A 188 31.37 17.13 1.38
CA ASN A 188 31.20 16.24 0.23
C ASN A 188 30.31 15.02 0.56
N ASP A 189 29.74 14.98 1.77
CA ASP A 189 28.87 13.90 2.21
C ASP A 189 27.41 14.24 1.90
N THR A 190 26.81 13.46 1.01
CA THR A 190 25.40 13.63 0.61
C THR A 190 24.43 13.37 1.77
N LYS A 191 24.82 12.65 2.82
CA LYS A 191 23.99 12.49 4.03
C LYS A 191 23.84 13.79 4.80
N VAL A 192 24.88 14.63 4.83
CA VAL A 192 24.82 15.96 5.45
C VAL A 192 23.78 16.82 4.73
N LEU A 193 23.72 16.72 3.39
CA LEU A 193 22.70 17.40 2.58
C LEU A 193 21.28 16.91 2.91
N VAL A 194 21.08 15.58 3.01
CA VAL A 194 19.79 14.99 3.41
C VAL A 194 19.38 15.46 4.82
N TYR A 195 20.27 15.47 5.80
CA TYR A 195 19.94 15.93 7.15
C TYR A 195 19.66 17.43 7.23
N HIS A 196 20.36 18.22 6.43
CA HIS A 196 20.04 19.63 6.26
C HIS A 196 18.62 19.82 5.71
N HIS A 197 18.25 19.04 4.69
CA HIS A 197 16.90 19.04 4.11
C HIS A 197 15.83 18.61 5.12
N LEU A 198 16.01 17.47 5.79
CA LEU A 198 15.05 16.95 6.78
C LEU A 198 14.87 17.92 7.96
N ARG A 199 15.96 18.56 8.41
CA ARG A 199 15.88 19.63 9.41
C ARG A 199 15.07 20.81 8.87
N THR A 200 15.33 21.24 7.65
CA THR A 200 14.64 22.37 7.02
C THR A 200 13.15 22.10 6.88
N VAL A 201 12.76 20.96 6.33
CA VAL A 201 11.37 20.53 6.18
C VAL A 201 10.67 20.42 7.54
N SER A 202 11.33 19.83 8.54
CA SER A 202 10.77 19.74 9.90
C SER A 202 10.49 21.12 10.50
N LYS A 203 11.38 22.09 10.26
CA LYS A 203 11.21 23.47 10.72
C LYS A 203 10.05 24.19 10.04
N LEU A 204 9.81 23.96 8.75
CA LEU A 204 8.70 24.59 8.03
C LEU A 204 7.35 24.32 8.72
N ILE A 205 7.19 23.15 9.34
CA ILE A 205 5.99 22.79 10.09
C ILE A 205 6.07 23.30 11.53
N GLN A 206 7.19 23.06 12.23
CA GLN A 206 7.33 23.36 13.65
C GLN A 206 7.41 24.86 13.97
N ASP A 207 7.86 25.68 13.04
CA ASP A 207 7.91 27.13 13.23
C ASP A 207 6.47 27.72 13.25
N GLU A 208 5.51 27.11 12.53
CA GLU A 208 4.08 27.48 12.54
C GLU A 208 3.28 26.69 13.59
N PHE A 209 3.63 25.42 13.82
CA PHE A 209 2.97 24.50 14.75
C PHE A 209 3.97 23.84 15.72
N PRO A 210 4.40 24.56 16.78
CA PRO A 210 5.51 24.13 17.65
C PRO A 210 5.27 22.83 18.44
N GLU A 211 4.01 22.48 18.69
CA GLU A 211 3.62 21.26 19.42
C GLU A 211 3.59 20.02 18.51
N THR A 212 3.71 20.18 17.19
CA THR A 212 3.69 19.08 16.23
C THR A 212 5.04 18.37 16.20
N LYS A 213 5.02 17.07 16.50
CA LYS A 213 6.18 16.19 16.31
C LYS A 213 6.23 15.70 14.86
N ILE A 214 7.43 15.59 14.32
CA ILE A 214 7.62 15.13 12.94
C ILE A 214 7.91 13.63 12.95
N LEU A 215 7.20 12.88 12.11
CA LEU A 215 7.48 11.49 11.81
C LEU A 215 8.16 11.39 10.45
N ALA A 216 9.14 10.50 10.32
CA ALA A 216 9.77 10.19 9.04
C ALA A 216 10.12 8.71 9.02
N TRP A 217 10.05 8.08 7.84
CA TRP A 217 10.51 6.71 7.68
C TRP A 217 12.01 6.62 7.95
N PHE A 218 12.44 5.51 8.54
CA PHE A 218 13.77 5.43 9.15
C PHE A 218 14.94 5.21 8.19
N ASP A 219 14.70 4.98 6.89
CA ASP A 219 15.69 4.57 5.89
C ASP A 219 16.95 5.44 5.94
N GLU A 220 16.76 6.75 6.04
CA GLU A 220 17.85 7.71 6.05
C GLU A 220 18.66 7.72 7.35
N PHE A 221 18.11 7.18 8.45
CA PHE A 221 18.69 7.19 9.80
C PHE A 221 19.36 5.86 10.18
N LYS A 222 19.32 4.85 9.32
CA LYS A 222 19.88 3.53 9.61
C LYS A 222 21.41 3.57 9.77
N TYR A 223 21.90 3.12 10.93
CA TYR A 223 23.33 3.07 11.31
C TYR A 223 24.06 4.42 11.24
N GLN A 224 23.40 5.50 11.68
CA GLN A 224 23.95 6.84 11.58
C GLN A 224 24.58 7.27 12.89
N ASP A 225 25.64 8.09 12.79
CA ASP A 225 26.33 8.63 13.95
C ASP A 225 25.39 9.59 14.70
N ALA A 226 25.17 9.29 15.98
CA ALA A 226 24.32 10.07 16.87
C ALA A 226 24.79 11.54 17.00
N GLU A 227 26.09 11.82 16.88
CA GLU A 227 26.61 13.19 16.86
C GLU A 227 26.14 13.95 15.63
N VAL A 228 26.15 13.33 14.45
CA VAL A 228 25.66 13.94 13.22
C VAL A 228 24.17 14.25 13.34
N ILE A 229 23.36 13.30 13.84
CA ILE A 229 21.93 13.49 14.09
C ILE A 229 21.68 14.69 15.03
N ARG A 230 22.44 14.80 16.13
CA ARG A 230 22.34 15.93 17.08
C ARG A 230 22.80 17.27 16.48
N ASN A 231 23.83 17.27 15.64
CA ASN A 231 24.33 18.49 14.99
C ASN A 231 23.28 19.12 14.07
N PHE A 232 22.42 18.30 13.46
CA PHE A 232 21.25 18.75 12.69
C PHE A 232 19.97 18.91 13.53
N GLU A 233 20.05 18.74 14.85
CA GLU A 233 18.92 18.79 15.78
C GLU A 233 17.80 17.79 15.45
N LEU A 234 18.10 16.72 14.70
CA LEU A 234 17.08 15.78 14.23
C LEU A 234 16.52 14.95 15.40
N ASP A 235 17.34 14.68 16.42
CA ASP A 235 16.98 14.00 17.66
C ASP A 235 15.84 14.70 18.43
N LYS A 236 15.70 16.02 18.24
CA LYS A 236 14.67 16.85 18.88
C LYS A 236 13.46 17.09 17.99
N ARG A 237 13.59 16.85 16.68
CA ARG A 237 12.58 17.24 15.68
C ARG A 237 11.82 16.05 15.13
N ILE A 238 12.54 14.97 14.86
CA ILE A 238 12.03 13.80 14.14
C ILE A 238 11.93 12.61 15.08
N THR A 239 10.85 11.86 14.94
CA THR A 239 10.70 10.51 15.47
C THR A 239 10.76 9.53 14.30
N PRO A 240 11.80 8.67 14.23
CA PRO A 240 11.94 7.70 13.16
C PRO A 240 10.87 6.61 13.25
N VAL A 241 10.29 6.25 12.11
CA VAL A 241 9.37 5.13 11.97
C VAL A 241 10.10 3.98 11.29
N VAL A 242 10.47 2.98 12.08
CA VAL A 242 11.16 1.78 11.61
C VAL A 242 10.14 0.89 10.90
N TRP A 243 10.33 0.58 9.62
CA TRP A 243 9.37 -0.23 8.87
C TRP A 243 10.03 -1.45 8.21
N LYS A 244 9.31 -2.57 8.23
CA LYS A 244 9.68 -3.78 7.51
C LYS A 244 8.50 -4.75 7.44
N TYR A 245 8.31 -5.35 6.27
CA TYR A 245 7.14 -6.17 5.98
C TYR A 245 7.44 -7.67 5.82
N ASN A 246 8.70 -8.07 5.97
CA ASN A 246 9.10 -9.47 5.92
C ASN A 246 8.33 -10.27 7.00
N PRO A 247 7.71 -11.40 6.65
CA PRO A 247 6.79 -12.09 7.55
C PRO A 247 7.49 -13.03 8.55
N SER A 248 8.66 -13.57 8.22
CA SER A 248 9.19 -14.76 8.90
C SER A 248 10.18 -14.47 10.03
N ASP A 249 11.02 -13.46 9.89
CA ASP A 249 12.06 -13.12 10.85
C ASP A 249 12.48 -11.67 10.62
N LEU A 250 12.04 -10.77 11.51
CA LEU A 250 12.43 -9.36 11.42
C LEU A 250 13.84 -9.12 11.96
N GLU A 251 14.35 -9.97 12.85
CA GLU A 251 15.69 -9.83 13.45
C GLU A 251 16.79 -9.79 12.37
N GLN A 252 16.61 -10.57 11.29
CA GLN A 252 17.54 -10.57 10.16
C GLN A 252 17.68 -9.18 9.49
N TYR A 253 16.60 -8.39 9.49
CA TYR A 253 16.54 -7.11 8.78
C TYR A 253 16.66 -5.90 9.71
N LEU A 254 16.23 -6.09 10.97
CA LEU A 254 16.23 -5.14 12.06
C LEU A 254 17.04 -5.72 13.24
N PRO A 255 18.36 -5.96 13.06
CA PRO A 255 19.19 -6.57 14.09
C PRO A 255 19.37 -5.67 15.32
N ASP A 256 19.76 -6.27 16.44
CA ASP A 256 20.01 -5.60 17.72
C ASP A 256 20.91 -4.35 17.66
N ASP A 257 21.96 -4.38 16.84
CA ASP A 257 22.91 -3.28 16.69
C ASP A 257 22.29 -2.07 15.97
N MET A 258 21.33 -2.30 15.05
CA MET A 258 20.55 -1.25 14.41
C MET A 258 19.68 -0.51 15.43
N TRP A 259 18.97 -1.25 16.28
CA TRP A 259 18.17 -0.66 17.36
C TRP A 259 19.03 0.10 18.37
N SER A 260 20.21 -0.42 18.69
CA SER A 260 21.16 0.24 19.59
C SER A 260 21.65 1.58 19.00
N SER A 261 22.08 1.57 17.74
CA SER A 261 22.47 2.79 17.02
C SER A 261 21.33 3.81 16.95
N LEU A 262 20.09 3.36 16.70
CA LEU A 262 18.93 4.25 16.63
C LEU A 262 18.58 4.86 18.00
N ALA A 263 18.66 4.08 19.08
CA ALA A 263 18.40 4.55 20.44
C ALA A 263 19.49 5.50 20.98
N GLU A 264 20.74 5.38 20.50
CA GLU A 264 21.79 6.36 20.78
C GLU A 264 21.54 7.71 20.09
N ALA A 265 20.90 7.68 18.91
CA ALA A 265 20.64 8.86 18.09
C ALA A 265 19.31 9.56 18.43
N PHE A 266 18.26 8.80 18.76
CA PHE A 266 16.90 9.33 18.97
C PHE A 266 16.32 8.90 20.32
N PRO A 267 15.53 9.76 20.98
CA PRO A 267 14.94 9.45 22.28
C PRO A 267 13.77 8.45 22.22
N THR A 268 13.20 8.24 21.03
CA THR A 268 12.08 7.32 20.76
C THR A 268 12.06 6.93 19.29
N ALA A 269 11.28 5.90 18.97
CA ALA A 269 10.98 5.44 17.61
C ALA A 269 9.54 4.91 17.55
N TRP A 270 9.03 4.74 16.33
CA TRP A 270 7.77 4.04 16.04
C TRP A 270 8.04 2.81 15.18
N GLY A 271 7.13 1.84 15.18
CA GLY A 271 7.16 0.68 14.28
C GLY A 271 6.26 0.85 13.05
N GLY A 272 6.53 0.08 12.01
CA GLY A 272 5.81 0.09 10.73
C GLY A 272 5.56 -1.33 10.23
N SER A 273 4.43 -1.92 10.62
CA SER A 273 3.97 -3.23 10.15
C SER A 273 3.06 -3.08 8.93
N ALA A 274 2.52 -4.17 8.39
CA ALA A 274 1.56 -4.12 7.27
C ALA A 274 0.35 -5.03 7.46
N PHE A 275 -0.78 -4.66 6.84
CA PHE A 275 -1.97 -5.53 6.68
C PHE A 275 -2.38 -5.77 5.22
N LYS A 276 -1.86 -4.96 4.29
CA LYS A 276 -2.04 -5.10 2.83
C LYS A 276 -0.94 -4.34 2.07
N GLY A 277 -0.77 -4.65 0.79
CA GLY A 277 0.02 -3.87 -0.16
C GLY A 277 1.53 -4.02 -0.01
N ALA A 278 1.99 -4.97 0.80
CA ALA A 278 3.41 -5.24 1.04
C ALA A 278 3.82 -6.68 0.68
N ASP A 279 3.03 -7.35 -0.17
CA ASP A 279 3.21 -8.75 -0.57
C ASP A 279 3.34 -8.92 -2.10
N GLY A 280 3.94 -7.90 -2.72
CA GLY A 280 4.24 -7.82 -4.15
C GLY A 280 3.43 -6.75 -4.88
N SER A 281 4.08 -6.03 -5.79
CA SER A 281 3.50 -4.88 -6.51
C SER A 281 2.30 -5.23 -7.39
N ALA A 282 2.15 -6.49 -7.82
CA ALA A 282 1.02 -6.97 -8.60
C ALA A 282 0.02 -7.82 -7.80
N ARG A 283 0.18 -7.92 -6.47
CA ARG A 283 -0.67 -8.75 -5.61
C ARG A 283 -2.06 -8.13 -5.48
N ILE A 284 -3.11 -8.93 -5.67
CA ILE A 284 -4.50 -8.49 -5.50
C ILE A 284 -5.24 -9.36 -4.49
N ASP A 285 -4.87 -10.63 -4.40
CA ASP A 285 -5.34 -11.53 -3.35
C ASP A 285 -4.64 -11.23 -2.03
N ASN A 286 -5.41 -10.93 -0.99
CA ASN A 286 -4.86 -10.64 0.31
C ASN A 286 -4.50 -11.93 1.06
N ARG A 287 -3.20 -12.25 1.09
CA ARG A 287 -2.67 -13.40 1.82
C ARG A 287 -2.50 -13.02 3.28
N ILE A 288 -3.49 -13.38 4.10
CA ILE A 288 -3.60 -12.97 5.50
C ILE A 288 -2.43 -13.49 6.36
N VAL A 289 -2.00 -14.74 6.16
CA VAL A 289 -0.98 -15.40 7.00
C VAL A 289 0.35 -14.64 7.03
N PRO A 290 0.95 -14.21 5.90
CA PRO A 290 2.12 -13.33 5.91
C PRO A 290 1.96 -12.07 6.76
N TYR A 291 0.82 -11.37 6.66
CA TYR A 291 0.58 -10.16 7.45
C TYR A 291 0.43 -10.46 8.94
N MET A 292 -0.26 -11.53 9.31
CA MET A 292 -0.31 -11.98 10.70
C MET A 292 1.09 -12.26 11.25
N SER A 293 1.91 -13.00 10.49
CA SER A 293 3.29 -13.31 10.87
C SER A 293 4.14 -12.05 11.02
N ASN A 294 4.02 -11.08 10.10
CA ASN A 294 4.70 -9.79 10.20
C ASN A 294 4.30 -9.02 11.46
N ASN A 295 3.01 -8.97 11.79
CA ASN A 295 2.54 -8.26 12.98
C ASN A 295 2.95 -8.97 14.28
N GLN A 296 3.05 -10.30 14.27
CA GLN A 296 3.61 -11.06 15.38
C GLN A 296 5.11 -10.74 15.58
N GLN A 297 5.87 -10.69 14.49
CA GLN A 297 7.29 -10.31 14.55
C GLN A 297 7.48 -8.88 15.04
N TRP A 298 6.64 -7.95 14.60
CA TRP A 298 6.64 -6.58 15.13
C TRP A 298 6.35 -6.57 16.63
N ARG A 299 5.40 -7.37 17.12
CA ARG A 299 5.17 -7.50 18.55
C ARG A 299 6.43 -7.95 19.30
N ILE A 300 7.12 -8.95 18.79
CA ILE A 300 8.38 -9.45 19.38
C ILE A 300 9.45 -8.34 19.40
N GLN A 301 9.64 -7.62 18.28
CA GLN A 301 10.62 -6.52 18.19
C GLN A 301 10.33 -5.41 19.21
N LEU A 302 9.06 -5.06 19.39
CA LEU A 302 8.64 -4.08 20.40
C LEU A 302 9.00 -4.54 21.81
N ASP A 303 8.65 -5.78 22.17
CA ASP A 303 8.94 -6.32 23.50
C ASP A 303 10.46 -6.45 23.76
N LEU A 304 11.27 -6.73 22.73
CA LEU A 304 12.74 -6.86 22.84
C LEU A 304 13.48 -5.51 22.96
N HIS A 305 12.97 -4.46 22.31
CA HIS A 305 13.70 -3.20 22.16
C HIS A 305 13.05 -2.00 22.85
N ALA A 306 11.86 -2.15 23.45
CA ALA A 306 11.16 -1.05 24.12
C ALA A 306 12.01 -0.34 25.19
N ASP A 307 12.73 -1.08 26.03
CA ASP A 307 13.48 -0.51 27.15
C ASP A 307 14.77 0.24 26.74
N ARG A 308 15.12 0.23 25.45
CA ARG A 308 16.34 0.90 24.94
C ARG A 308 16.16 2.40 24.77
N PHE A 309 14.93 2.82 24.45
CA PHE A 309 14.62 4.21 24.20
C PHE A 309 14.23 4.90 25.51
N ASN A 310 14.72 6.12 25.71
CA ASN A 310 14.35 6.95 26.86
C ASN A 310 12.82 7.12 27.00
N ARG A 311 12.06 7.02 25.90
CA ARG A 311 10.59 7.12 25.88
C ARG A 311 9.92 5.89 25.28
N SER A 312 10.58 4.73 25.30
CA SER A 312 10.16 3.49 24.64
C SER A 312 9.83 3.65 23.15
N ILE A 313 9.41 2.56 22.50
CA ILE A 313 8.77 2.63 21.18
C ILE A 313 7.31 3.04 21.40
N GLU A 314 6.89 4.17 20.84
CA GLU A 314 5.64 4.84 21.23
C GLU A 314 4.39 4.28 20.53
N ALA A 315 4.51 3.84 19.27
CA ALA A 315 3.36 3.36 18.49
C ALA A 315 3.78 2.49 17.29
N VAL A 316 2.80 1.84 16.65
CA VAL A 316 2.95 1.18 15.35
C VAL A 316 1.98 1.75 14.32
N ILE A 317 2.51 2.08 13.14
CA ILE A 317 1.72 2.32 11.93
C ILE A 317 1.48 0.96 11.26
N VAL A 318 0.22 0.52 11.20
CA VAL A 318 -0.19 -0.70 10.51
C VAL A 318 -0.47 -0.33 9.06
N THR A 319 0.54 -0.49 8.21
CA THR A 319 0.55 0.05 6.85
C THR A 319 -0.40 -0.68 5.90
N GLY A 320 -1.05 0.08 5.01
CA GLY A 320 -1.97 -0.43 4.02
C GLY A 320 -1.76 0.23 2.66
N TRP A 321 -0.65 -0.10 2.01
CA TRP A 321 -0.25 0.44 0.70
C TRP A 321 -1.22 0.08 -0.42
N GLN A 322 -1.38 0.97 -1.38
CA GLN A 322 -2.32 0.85 -2.49
C GLN A 322 -1.62 0.58 -3.83
N ARG A 323 -0.36 1.01 -3.95
CA ARG A 323 0.59 0.67 -5.01
C ARG A 323 2.01 1.05 -4.55
N TYR A 324 3.03 0.63 -5.30
CA TYR A 324 4.44 0.86 -4.92
C TYR A 324 4.94 2.25 -5.33
N ASP A 325 4.45 2.76 -6.46
CA ASP A 325 4.74 4.11 -6.97
C ASP A 325 3.57 4.58 -7.87
N HIS A 326 3.64 5.81 -8.39
CA HIS A 326 2.61 6.39 -9.28
C HIS A 326 2.48 5.76 -10.67
N PHE A 327 3.39 4.87 -11.06
CA PHE A 327 3.41 4.19 -12.36
C PHE A 327 2.99 2.72 -12.29
N THR A 328 3.03 2.12 -11.10
CA THR A 328 2.60 0.74 -10.86
C THR A 328 1.07 0.61 -10.81
N GLY A 329 0.55 -0.52 -11.27
CA GLY A 329 -0.87 -0.85 -11.12
C GLY A 329 -1.23 -1.14 -9.66
N MET A 330 -2.51 -0.94 -9.31
CA MET A 330 -3.00 -1.13 -7.93
C MET A 330 -2.72 -2.53 -7.39
N CYS A 331 -2.25 -2.63 -6.14
CA CYS A 331 -2.18 -3.89 -5.42
C CYS A 331 -3.48 -4.15 -4.61
N GLU A 332 -3.38 -4.86 -3.48
CA GLU A 332 -4.51 -5.24 -2.64
C GLU A 332 -5.37 -4.03 -2.22
N LEU A 333 -6.67 -4.12 -2.46
CA LEU A 333 -7.63 -3.05 -2.15
C LEU A 333 -8.08 -3.10 -0.69
N LEU A 334 -8.34 -1.93 -0.10
CA LEU A 334 -8.76 -1.81 1.30
C LEU A 334 -9.94 -2.73 1.71
N PRO A 335 -11.07 -2.79 0.97
CA PRO A 335 -12.17 -3.70 1.32
C PRO A 335 -11.79 -5.17 1.24
N SER A 336 -10.80 -5.55 0.43
CA SER A 336 -10.34 -6.94 0.33
C SER A 336 -9.49 -7.38 1.53
N SER A 337 -9.02 -6.42 2.33
CA SER A 337 -8.04 -6.65 3.39
C SER A 337 -8.55 -6.34 4.80
N MET A 338 -9.85 -6.12 5.00
CA MET A 338 -10.39 -5.80 6.33
C MET A 338 -10.28 -6.95 7.34
N THR A 339 -10.36 -8.20 6.87
CA THR A 339 -10.09 -9.37 7.72
C THR A 339 -8.62 -9.42 8.15
N SER A 340 -7.69 -9.10 7.23
CA SER A 340 -6.26 -8.98 7.55
C SER A 340 -6.01 -7.88 8.56
N LEU A 341 -6.57 -6.68 8.37
CA LEU A 341 -6.45 -5.58 9.33
C LEU A 341 -6.92 -6.01 10.72
N ALA A 342 -8.10 -6.61 10.84
CA ALA A 342 -8.63 -7.03 12.14
C ALA A 342 -7.71 -8.03 12.84
N LEU A 343 -7.18 -9.01 12.11
CA LEU A 343 -6.24 -10.01 12.63
C LEU A 343 -4.87 -9.39 12.98
N SER A 344 -4.34 -8.49 12.16
CA SER A 344 -3.09 -7.76 12.40
C SER A 344 -3.17 -6.91 13.67
N MET A 345 -4.29 -6.20 13.88
CA MET A 345 -4.50 -5.35 15.06
C MET A 345 -4.52 -6.15 16.36
N LEU A 346 -5.09 -7.35 16.34
CA LEU A 346 -5.10 -8.28 17.48
C LEU A 346 -3.74 -8.96 17.67
N MET A 347 -3.06 -9.33 16.58
CA MET A 347 -1.73 -9.92 16.66
C MET A 347 -0.72 -8.96 17.29
N LEU A 348 -0.78 -7.66 16.95
CA LEU A 348 0.04 -6.64 17.63
C LEU A 348 -0.33 -6.48 19.11
N GLU A 349 -1.62 -6.58 19.45
CA GLU A 349 -2.08 -6.39 20.83
C GLU A 349 -1.73 -7.57 21.75
N ASN A 350 -1.90 -8.80 21.25
CA ASN A 350 -1.89 -10.01 22.07
C ASN A 350 -0.72 -10.94 21.76
N GLY A 351 0.00 -10.74 20.65
CA GLY A 351 1.05 -11.64 20.15
C GLY A 351 0.53 -12.99 19.59
N ASN A 352 -0.78 -13.25 19.71
CA ASN A 352 -1.48 -14.40 19.16
C ASN A 352 -2.95 -14.03 18.85
N VAL A 353 -3.69 -14.95 18.22
CA VAL A 353 -5.13 -14.82 17.99
C VAL A 353 -5.84 -16.09 18.46
N THR A 354 -6.89 -15.93 19.25
CA THR A 354 -7.65 -17.02 19.88
C THR A 354 -9.00 -17.28 19.19
N THR A 355 -9.76 -18.25 19.71
CA THR A 355 -11.15 -18.50 19.27
C THR A 355 -12.10 -17.41 19.73
N GLU A 356 -11.87 -16.80 20.88
CA GLU A 356 -12.67 -15.71 21.44
C GLU A 356 -12.51 -14.45 20.59
N ASP A 357 -11.29 -14.20 20.10
CA ASP A 357 -11.00 -13.12 19.16
C ASP A 357 -11.82 -13.20 17.87
N ALA A 358 -12.10 -14.41 17.38
CA ALA A 358 -12.94 -14.60 16.20
C ALA A 358 -14.37 -14.08 16.41
N ALA A 359 -14.92 -14.16 17.62
CA ALA A 359 -16.24 -13.63 17.94
C ALA A 359 -16.23 -12.08 17.95
N ALA A 360 -15.16 -11.47 18.48
CA ALA A 360 -14.98 -10.03 18.47
C ALA A 360 -14.86 -9.49 17.02
N ILE A 361 -14.00 -10.10 16.21
CA ILE A 361 -13.87 -9.77 14.78
C ILE A 361 -15.21 -9.98 14.06
N SER A 362 -15.89 -11.10 14.33
CA SER A 362 -17.17 -11.41 13.68
C SER A 362 -18.23 -10.37 13.96
N THR A 363 -18.24 -9.81 15.17
CA THR A 363 -19.15 -8.72 15.55
C THR A 363 -18.82 -7.45 14.78
N VAL A 364 -17.55 -7.03 14.76
CA VAL A 364 -17.11 -5.78 14.11
C VAL A 364 -17.28 -5.84 12.60
N LEU A 365 -16.92 -6.97 11.97
CA LEU A 365 -16.99 -7.19 10.53
C LEU A 365 -18.36 -7.71 10.04
N SER A 366 -19.34 -7.87 10.95
CA SER A 366 -20.68 -8.38 10.63
C SER A 366 -20.63 -9.73 9.91
N CYS A 367 -19.90 -10.68 10.49
CA CYS A 367 -19.76 -12.04 9.97
C CYS A 367 -20.92 -12.95 10.43
N PRO A 368 -21.26 -14.01 9.67
CA PRO A 368 -22.20 -15.02 10.16
C PRO A 368 -21.72 -15.66 11.47
N ASN A 369 -22.65 -16.05 12.33
CA ASN A 369 -22.35 -16.66 13.64
C ASN A 369 -21.57 -17.99 13.54
N THR A 370 -21.53 -18.60 12.36
CA THR A 370 -20.76 -19.83 12.08
C THR A 370 -19.30 -19.56 11.67
N THR A 371 -18.88 -18.29 11.63
CA THR A 371 -17.53 -17.91 11.21
C THR A 371 -16.53 -18.31 12.29
N THR A 372 -15.57 -19.16 11.91
CA THR A 372 -14.48 -19.58 12.79
C THR A 372 -13.22 -18.78 12.51
N ILE A 373 -12.26 -18.84 13.44
CA ILE A 373 -10.93 -18.28 13.22
C ILE A 373 -10.26 -18.85 11.96
N VAL A 374 -10.49 -20.14 11.66
CA VAL A 374 -9.96 -20.78 10.45
C VAL A 374 -10.54 -20.16 9.18
N ASN A 375 -11.83 -19.79 9.18
CA ASN A 375 -12.44 -19.10 8.04
C ASN A 375 -11.82 -17.72 7.82
N LEU A 376 -11.57 -16.98 8.91
CA LEU A 376 -10.96 -15.65 8.87
C LEU A 376 -9.52 -15.73 8.35
N ILE A 377 -8.69 -16.61 8.92
CA ILE A 377 -7.28 -16.78 8.52
C ILE A 377 -7.16 -17.26 7.07
N ALA A 378 -8.03 -18.18 6.64
CA ALA A 378 -8.04 -18.67 5.27
C ALA A 378 -8.57 -17.63 4.25
N GLY A 379 -9.11 -16.50 4.71
CA GLY A 379 -9.76 -15.52 3.84
C GLY A 379 -11.03 -16.07 3.18
N ASN A 380 -11.66 -17.09 3.77
CA ASN A 380 -12.91 -17.70 3.29
C ASN A 380 -14.13 -17.21 4.07
N ASP A 381 -13.98 -16.13 4.83
CA ASP A 381 -15.07 -15.49 5.54
C ASP A 381 -16.12 -14.92 4.57
N THR A 382 -17.36 -14.82 5.05
CA THR A 382 -18.49 -14.23 4.31
C THR A 382 -19.03 -12.99 5.03
N CYS A 383 -18.13 -12.27 5.70
CA CYS A 383 -18.46 -11.08 6.47
C CYS A 383 -19.11 -9.99 5.61
N ARG A 384 -20.01 -9.21 6.21
CA ARG A 384 -20.89 -8.25 5.52
C ARG A 384 -20.63 -6.78 5.90
N TYR A 385 -19.41 -6.47 6.34
CA TYR A 385 -18.96 -5.09 6.56
C TYR A 385 -19.08 -4.23 5.30
N GLU A 386 -19.18 -2.92 5.47
CA GLU A 386 -19.26 -1.96 4.36
C GLU A 386 -18.12 -2.18 3.36
N GLY A 387 -18.45 -2.36 2.08
CA GLY A 387 -17.48 -2.63 1.01
C GLY A 387 -17.22 -4.12 0.74
N TYR A 388 -17.81 -5.06 1.49
CA TYR A 388 -17.65 -6.51 1.26
C TYR A 388 -17.93 -6.94 -0.18
N LYS A 389 -18.82 -6.24 -0.90
CA LYS A 389 -19.15 -6.56 -2.30
C LYS A 389 -17.97 -6.35 -3.25
N VAL A 390 -17.10 -5.39 -2.96
CA VAL A 390 -15.84 -5.20 -3.70
C VAL A 390 -14.93 -6.39 -3.46
N ARG A 391 -14.69 -6.77 -2.19
CA ARG A 391 -13.94 -7.98 -1.84
C ARG A 391 -14.47 -9.22 -2.57
N ASP A 392 -15.77 -9.47 -2.49
CA ASP A 392 -16.40 -10.65 -3.08
C ASP A 392 -16.23 -10.65 -4.61
N SER A 393 -16.37 -9.49 -5.26
CA SER A 393 -16.18 -9.34 -6.72
C SER A 393 -14.73 -9.63 -7.14
N VAL A 394 -13.76 -9.09 -6.37
CA VAL A 394 -12.32 -9.31 -6.60
C VAL A 394 -11.98 -10.79 -6.43
N LYS A 395 -12.40 -11.41 -5.32
CA LYS A 395 -12.17 -12.85 -5.08
C LYS A 395 -12.78 -13.71 -6.19
N GLN A 396 -13.99 -13.37 -6.63
CA GLN A 396 -14.70 -14.13 -7.65
C GLN A 396 -13.99 -14.09 -9.01
N ILE A 397 -13.57 -12.91 -9.49
CA ILE A 397 -12.90 -12.80 -10.80
C ILE A 397 -11.51 -13.46 -10.79
N ILE A 398 -10.75 -13.30 -9.71
CA ILE A 398 -9.42 -13.93 -9.56
C ILE A 398 -9.56 -15.45 -9.56
N ALA A 399 -10.49 -15.98 -8.76
CA ALA A 399 -10.75 -17.42 -8.74
C ALA A 399 -11.23 -17.91 -10.12
N TYR A 400 -12.02 -17.11 -10.84
CA TYR A 400 -12.50 -17.47 -12.17
C TYR A 400 -11.38 -17.56 -13.21
N MET A 401 -10.46 -16.59 -13.20
CA MET A 401 -9.28 -16.57 -14.07
C MET A 401 -8.32 -17.71 -13.72
N LYS A 402 -8.04 -17.91 -12.44
CA LYS A 402 -7.22 -19.05 -11.97
C LYS A 402 -7.81 -20.40 -12.39
N ASN A 403 -9.12 -20.57 -12.26
CA ASN A 403 -9.81 -21.77 -12.72
C ASN A 403 -9.73 -21.99 -14.24
N PHE A 404 -9.52 -20.93 -15.04
CA PHE A 404 -9.22 -21.07 -16.46
C PHE A 404 -7.79 -21.57 -16.65
N ASP A 405 -6.81 -20.94 -16.01
CA ASP A 405 -5.38 -21.27 -16.11
C ASP A 405 -5.06 -22.69 -15.61
N ASP A 406 -5.79 -23.17 -14.59
CA ASP A 406 -5.67 -24.52 -14.05
C ASP A 406 -6.43 -25.57 -14.90
N TYR A 407 -7.18 -25.15 -15.93
CA TYR A 407 -8.01 -26.05 -16.75
C TYR A 407 -7.16 -26.80 -17.78
N THR A 408 -6.48 -27.85 -17.32
CA THR A 408 -5.55 -28.66 -18.13
C THR A 408 -6.11 -29.12 -19.47
N TRP A 409 -7.40 -29.48 -19.54
CA TRP A 409 -8.03 -29.89 -20.79
C TRP A 409 -8.09 -28.77 -21.83
N ILE A 410 -8.31 -27.50 -21.45
CA ILE A 410 -8.29 -26.35 -22.37
C ILE A 410 -6.85 -26.19 -22.89
N HIS A 411 -5.88 -26.16 -22.00
CA HIS A 411 -4.49 -25.92 -22.36
C HIS A 411 -3.86 -27.08 -23.16
N ASN A 412 -4.31 -28.31 -22.96
CA ASN A 412 -3.92 -29.43 -23.82
C ASN A 412 -4.43 -29.26 -25.26
N LEU A 413 -5.65 -28.73 -25.43
CA LEU A 413 -6.16 -28.39 -26.76
C LEU A 413 -5.44 -27.20 -27.38
N GLU A 414 -5.13 -26.18 -26.58
CA GLU A 414 -4.31 -25.04 -27.01
C GLU A 414 -2.95 -25.50 -27.52
N ASN A 415 -2.25 -26.34 -26.75
CA ASN A 415 -0.91 -26.80 -27.10
C ASN A 415 -0.90 -27.77 -28.30
N GLY A 416 -1.91 -28.63 -28.42
CA GLY A 416 -1.95 -29.65 -29.47
C GLY A 416 -2.60 -29.21 -30.79
N TRP A 417 -3.68 -28.41 -30.72
CA TRP A 417 -4.53 -28.11 -31.87
C TRP A 417 -4.80 -26.63 -32.08
N PHE A 418 -4.56 -25.76 -31.10
CA PHE A 418 -4.74 -24.31 -31.26
C PHE A 418 -3.44 -23.53 -31.03
N GLY A 419 -2.30 -24.16 -31.32
CA GLY A 419 -0.98 -23.54 -31.29
C GLY A 419 -0.75 -22.61 -32.48
N ARG A 420 0.48 -22.09 -32.61
CA ARG A 420 0.85 -21.08 -33.61
C ARG A 420 0.50 -21.46 -35.05
N THR A 421 0.70 -22.71 -35.46
CA THR A 421 0.32 -23.18 -36.81
C THR A 421 -1.18 -23.07 -37.07
N ALA A 422 -2.00 -23.35 -36.04
CA ALA A 422 -3.45 -23.25 -36.14
C ALA A 422 -3.88 -21.79 -36.23
N GLN A 423 -3.31 -20.91 -35.41
CA GLN A 423 -3.63 -19.48 -35.40
C GLN A 423 -3.15 -18.78 -36.68
N ASP A 424 -1.89 -18.94 -37.07
CA ASP A 424 -1.28 -18.19 -38.19
C ASP A 424 -1.72 -18.72 -39.57
N ARG A 425 -1.83 -20.05 -39.72
CA ARG A 425 -2.11 -20.69 -41.03
C ARG A 425 -3.53 -21.21 -41.15
N HIS A 426 -4.36 -21.02 -40.12
CA HIS A 426 -5.71 -21.56 -40.03
C HIS A 426 -5.74 -23.06 -40.38
N TYR A 427 -4.77 -23.82 -39.85
CA TYR A 427 -4.56 -25.24 -40.14
C TYR A 427 -4.72 -26.05 -38.85
N SER A 428 -5.91 -26.61 -38.62
CA SER A 428 -6.19 -27.51 -37.49
C SER A 428 -7.45 -28.34 -37.70
N SER A 429 -7.69 -29.30 -36.82
CA SER A 429 -8.88 -30.17 -36.84
C SER A 429 -10.10 -29.45 -36.25
N ARG A 430 -11.14 -29.30 -37.08
CA ARG A 430 -12.42 -28.69 -36.71
C ARG A 430 -13.04 -29.27 -35.43
N TYR A 431 -12.96 -30.59 -35.24
CA TYR A 431 -13.56 -31.28 -34.09
C TYR A 431 -13.06 -30.71 -32.75
N TYR A 432 -11.74 -30.50 -32.63
CA TYR A 432 -11.16 -29.94 -31.41
C TYR A 432 -11.44 -28.45 -31.28
N MET A 433 -11.51 -27.71 -32.40
CA MET A 433 -11.80 -26.27 -32.39
C MET A 433 -13.22 -25.95 -31.95
N GLU A 434 -14.23 -26.73 -32.37
CA GLU A 434 -15.62 -26.53 -31.95
C GLU A 434 -15.79 -26.68 -30.42
N SER A 435 -15.08 -27.65 -29.83
CA SER A 435 -15.08 -27.87 -28.38
C SER A 435 -14.42 -26.72 -27.63
N LEU A 436 -13.24 -26.27 -28.10
CA LEU A 436 -12.52 -25.14 -27.52
C LEU A 436 -13.31 -23.83 -27.65
N PHE A 437 -13.96 -23.60 -28.79
CA PHE A 437 -14.82 -22.44 -29.04
C PHE A 437 -15.95 -22.31 -28.02
N GLY A 438 -16.64 -23.43 -27.72
CA GLY A 438 -17.69 -23.45 -26.71
C GLY A 438 -17.19 -23.02 -25.32
N GLN A 439 -15.99 -23.46 -24.95
CA GLN A 439 -15.37 -23.12 -23.67
C GLN A 439 -14.93 -21.65 -23.62
N TYR A 440 -14.21 -21.17 -24.64
CA TYR A 440 -13.83 -19.77 -24.75
C TYR A 440 -15.04 -18.83 -24.68
N LYS A 441 -16.12 -19.16 -25.40
CA LYS A 441 -17.36 -18.39 -25.40
C LYS A 441 -18.01 -18.35 -24.02
N LYS A 442 -18.03 -19.48 -23.30
CA LYS A 442 -18.55 -19.57 -21.93
C LYS A 442 -17.73 -18.70 -20.99
N TYR A 443 -16.41 -18.80 -21.04
CA TYR A 443 -15.51 -18.03 -20.19
C TYR A 443 -15.61 -16.52 -20.44
N LEU A 444 -15.59 -16.11 -21.71
CA LEU A 444 -15.72 -14.70 -22.08
C LEU A 444 -17.04 -14.10 -21.59
N ARG A 445 -18.17 -14.80 -21.82
CA ARG A 445 -19.49 -14.32 -21.39
C ARG A 445 -19.57 -14.12 -19.87
N ASN A 446 -19.06 -15.08 -19.11
CA ASN A 446 -19.11 -15.03 -17.65
C ASN A 446 -18.17 -13.96 -17.10
N ALA A 447 -16.95 -13.84 -17.64
CA ALA A 447 -16.01 -12.80 -17.28
C ALA A 447 -16.61 -11.41 -17.55
N ASN A 448 -17.24 -11.20 -18.71
CA ASN A 448 -17.92 -9.94 -19.03
C ASN A 448 -19.05 -9.61 -18.05
N LYS A 449 -19.79 -10.61 -17.55
CA LYS A 449 -20.78 -10.39 -16.49
C LYS A 449 -20.11 -9.94 -15.18
N MET A 450 -19.03 -10.62 -14.77
CA MET A 450 -18.27 -10.25 -13.57
C MET A 450 -17.67 -8.84 -13.69
N LYS A 451 -17.23 -8.41 -14.88
CA LYS A 451 -16.79 -7.03 -15.14
C LYS A 451 -17.89 -6.01 -14.82
N GLN A 452 -19.13 -6.29 -15.21
CA GLN A 452 -20.27 -5.41 -14.89
C GLN A 452 -20.56 -5.38 -13.38
N ASP A 453 -20.47 -6.52 -12.71
CA ASP A 453 -20.64 -6.61 -11.26
C ASP A 453 -19.52 -5.83 -10.53
N ILE A 454 -18.28 -5.90 -11.00
CA ILE A 454 -17.14 -5.10 -10.50
C ILE A 454 -17.44 -3.62 -10.63
N ILE A 455 -17.79 -3.11 -11.83
CA ILE A 455 -18.10 -1.69 -12.04
C ILE A 455 -19.20 -1.24 -11.07
N LYS A 456 -20.28 -2.01 -11.00
CA LYS A 456 -21.41 -1.70 -10.12
C LYS A 456 -20.98 -1.62 -8.65
N ASN A 457 -20.23 -2.61 -8.16
CA ASN A 457 -19.87 -2.70 -6.75
C ASN A 457 -18.75 -1.72 -6.35
N PHE A 458 -17.79 -1.47 -7.23
CA PHE A 458 -16.72 -0.50 -7.01
C PHE A 458 -17.29 0.92 -6.94
N ASN A 459 -18.17 1.31 -7.87
CA ASN A 459 -18.71 2.67 -7.93
C ASN A 459 -19.52 3.08 -6.69
N VAL A 460 -19.92 2.13 -5.85
CA VAL A 460 -20.56 2.40 -4.55
C VAL A 460 -19.58 3.05 -3.56
N ILE A 461 -18.30 2.67 -3.60
CA ILE A 461 -17.31 3.06 -2.59
C ILE A 461 -16.10 3.79 -3.16
N TYR A 462 -15.83 3.65 -4.46
CA TYR A 462 -14.73 4.27 -5.18
C TYR A 462 -15.24 5.17 -6.31
N PHE A 463 -14.33 6.00 -6.82
CA PHE A 463 -14.55 6.74 -8.04
C PHE A 463 -14.55 5.81 -9.28
N PRO A 464 -15.22 6.16 -10.39
CA PRO A 464 -15.42 5.24 -11.52
C PRO A 464 -14.13 4.83 -12.26
N ASP A 465 -13.12 5.68 -12.22
CA ASP A 465 -11.77 5.43 -12.69
C ASP A 465 -11.09 4.27 -11.95
N THR A 466 -11.27 4.13 -10.63
CA THR A 466 -10.72 2.98 -9.88
C THR A 466 -11.24 1.64 -10.43
N ALA A 467 -12.54 1.55 -10.77
CA ALA A 467 -13.08 0.34 -11.39
C ALA A 467 -12.50 0.11 -12.79
N SER A 468 -12.29 1.19 -13.54
CA SER A 468 -11.77 1.15 -14.91
C SER A 468 -10.31 0.70 -14.94
N GLU A 469 -9.45 1.28 -14.10
CA GLU A 469 -8.04 0.90 -13.95
C GLU A 469 -7.93 -0.55 -13.47
N PHE A 470 -8.70 -0.96 -12.46
CA PHE A 470 -8.68 -2.35 -11.96
C PHE A 470 -9.00 -3.35 -13.08
N LEU A 471 -10.03 -3.08 -13.88
CA LEU A 471 -10.40 -3.94 -14.99
C LEU A 471 -9.34 -3.95 -16.09
N PHE A 472 -8.80 -2.79 -16.44
CA PHE A 472 -7.76 -2.64 -17.46
C PHE A 472 -6.52 -3.46 -17.10
N ASP A 473 -6.00 -3.30 -15.89
CA ASP A 473 -4.78 -3.95 -15.43
C ASP A 473 -4.95 -5.44 -15.16
N ARG A 474 -6.11 -5.85 -14.63
CA ARG A 474 -6.26 -7.19 -14.02
C ARG A 474 -7.16 -8.14 -14.81
N VAL A 475 -8.06 -7.64 -15.65
CA VAL A 475 -9.13 -8.49 -16.25
C VAL A 475 -9.18 -8.38 -17.78
N ASP A 476 -8.85 -7.23 -18.34
CA ASP A 476 -9.05 -6.96 -19.75
C ASP A 476 -8.17 -7.82 -20.65
N SER A 477 -6.90 -8.03 -20.28
CA SER A 477 -5.98 -8.93 -21.00
C SER A 477 -6.56 -10.35 -21.15
N PHE A 478 -7.18 -10.88 -20.10
CA PHE A 478 -7.84 -12.18 -20.10
C PHE A 478 -9.04 -12.21 -21.04
N THR A 479 -9.93 -11.23 -20.94
CA THR A 479 -11.11 -11.16 -21.83
C THR A 479 -10.74 -10.92 -23.30
N GLN A 480 -9.71 -10.12 -23.57
CA GLN A 480 -9.19 -9.88 -24.91
C GLN A 480 -8.55 -11.14 -25.50
N LYS A 481 -7.78 -11.91 -24.71
CA LYS A 481 -7.23 -13.22 -25.12
C LYS A 481 -8.35 -14.15 -25.58
N LEU A 482 -9.41 -14.27 -24.79
CA LEU A 482 -10.56 -15.12 -25.13
C LEU A 482 -11.30 -14.62 -26.38
N ALA A 483 -11.50 -13.31 -26.50
CA ALA A 483 -12.18 -12.71 -27.65
C ALA A 483 -11.40 -12.95 -28.96
N ARG A 484 -10.09 -12.65 -28.97
CA ARG A 484 -9.23 -12.91 -30.14
C ARG A 484 -9.19 -14.39 -30.49
N GLY A 485 -9.09 -15.26 -29.48
CA GLY A 485 -9.13 -16.70 -29.71
C GLY A 485 -10.44 -17.19 -30.32
N LEU A 486 -11.59 -16.60 -29.98
CA LEU A 486 -12.86 -16.92 -30.62
C LEU A 486 -12.89 -16.55 -32.11
N ASP A 487 -12.31 -15.40 -32.47
CA ASP A 487 -12.22 -14.97 -33.86
C ASP A 487 -11.36 -15.95 -34.69
N ASP A 488 -10.21 -16.34 -34.15
CA ASP A 488 -9.30 -17.29 -34.82
C ASP A 488 -9.91 -18.70 -34.90
N LEU A 489 -10.56 -19.17 -33.83
CA LEU A 489 -11.29 -20.44 -33.82
C LEU A 489 -12.39 -20.45 -34.88
N SER A 490 -13.15 -19.36 -35.04
CA SER A 490 -14.19 -19.26 -36.08
C SER A 490 -13.60 -19.45 -37.47
N ARG A 491 -12.50 -18.76 -37.79
CA ARG A 491 -11.83 -18.88 -39.10
C ARG A 491 -11.36 -20.32 -39.39
N ILE A 492 -10.88 -21.03 -38.36
CA ILE A 492 -10.44 -22.42 -38.52
C ILE A 492 -11.65 -23.35 -38.71
N ILE A 493 -12.73 -23.16 -37.94
CA ILE A 493 -13.96 -23.98 -38.01
C ILE A 493 -14.64 -23.86 -39.38
N ASP A 494 -14.62 -22.66 -39.96
CA ASP A 494 -15.24 -22.37 -41.26
C ASP A 494 -14.44 -22.95 -42.43
N ARG A 495 -13.16 -23.25 -42.22
CA ARG A 495 -12.30 -23.83 -43.26
C ARG A 495 -12.70 -25.26 -43.60
N ARG A 496 -12.89 -25.51 -44.90
CA ARG A 496 -13.32 -26.82 -45.42
C ARG A 496 -12.21 -27.64 -46.05
N SER A 497 -11.12 -27.01 -46.49
CA SER A 497 -10.01 -27.65 -47.18
C SER A 497 -8.67 -27.14 -46.67
N PHE A 498 -7.66 -28.02 -46.71
CA PHE A 498 -6.31 -27.74 -46.21
C PHE A 498 -5.26 -28.10 -47.28
N PRO A 499 -4.18 -27.31 -47.42
CA PRO A 499 -3.10 -27.64 -48.33
C PRO A 499 -2.38 -28.94 -47.89
N VAL A 500 -1.87 -29.68 -48.86
CA VAL A 500 -0.97 -30.83 -48.61
C VAL A 500 0.35 -30.29 -48.05
N ARG A 501 0.98 -31.04 -47.13
CA ARG A 501 2.28 -30.68 -46.58
C ARG A 501 3.39 -30.74 -47.66
N PRO A 502 4.45 -29.91 -47.55
CA PRO A 502 4.77 -29.00 -46.44
C PRO A 502 3.94 -27.72 -46.45
N ILE A 503 3.62 -27.23 -45.26
CA ILE A 503 2.84 -25.99 -45.05
C ILE A 503 3.65 -24.94 -44.32
N PHE A 504 4.99 -25.01 -44.37
CA PHE A 504 5.90 -24.09 -43.70
C PHE A 504 6.71 -23.30 -44.71
#